data_AF-T1BKP3-F1
#
_entry.id   AF-T1BKP3-F1
#
_cell.length_a   1.000
_cell.length_b   1.000
_cell.length_c   1.000
_cell.angle_alpha   90.00
_cell.angle_beta   90.00
_cell.angle_gamma   90.00
#
_symmetry.space_group_name_H-M   'P 1'
#
loop_
_entity.id
_entity.type
_entity.pdbx_description
1 polymer ?
#
loop_
_entity_poly.entity_id
_entity_poly.type
_entity_poly.pdbx_seq_one_letter_code
_entity_poly.pdbx_strand_id
1 'polypeptide(L)'
;MDEAETDVLAYLNFPAAHREMHSTNPIERLNGAIERRTDVGRIFPDEQVIIRLVGAILLEQNDEWAVQRPLQDAGNHGASKR
;
A
#
# COMPACT_ATOMS: atom_id res chain seq x y z
N MET A 1 24.72 -0.53 -13.35
CA MET A 1 23.62 -1.47 -13.64
C MET A 1 23.72 -2.70 -12.74
N ASP A 2 24.92 -3.21 -12.46
CA ASP A 2 25.12 -4.39 -11.60
C ASP A 2 24.75 -4.18 -10.11
N GLU A 3 24.86 -2.96 -9.58
CA GLU A 3 24.53 -2.68 -8.16
C GLU A 3 23.05 -2.89 -7.80
N ALA A 4 22.13 -2.61 -8.74
CA ALA A 4 20.69 -2.71 -8.49
C ALA A 4 20.16 -4.16 -8.53
N GLU A 5 20.95 -5.11 -9.05
CA GLU A 5 20.56 -6.52 -9.15
C GLU A 5 20.27 -7.12 -7.78
N THR A 6 21.12 -6.81 -6.80
CA THR A 6 20.99 -7.34 -5.43
C THR A 6 19.71 -6.85 -4.75
N ASP A 7 19.37 -5.56 -4.94
CA ASP A 7 18.19 -4.95 -4.35
C ASP A 7 16.89 -5.48 -4.96
N VAL A 8 16.88 -5.74 -6.27
CA VAL A 8 15.70 -6.27 -6.97
C VAL A 8 15.47 -7.75 -6.63
N LEU A 9 16.54 -8.55 -6.52
CA LEU A 9 16.43 -9.98 -6.24
C LEU A 9 16.19 -10.30 -4.75
N ALA A 10 16.46 -9.36 -3.84
CA ALA A 10 16.20 -9.53 -2.40
C ALA A 10 14.76 -9.95 -2.11
N TYR A 11 13.80 -9.53 -2.94
CA TYR A 11 12.39 -9.92 -2.85
C TYR A 11 12.15 -11.44 -3.00
N LEU A 12 12.94 -12.12 -3.83
CA LEU A 12 12.81 -13.57 -4.04
C LEU A 12 13.20 -14.39 -2.79
N ASN A 13 13.96 -13.78 -1.87
CA ASN A 13 14.43 -14.41 -0.65
C ASN A 13 13.32 -14.53 0.43
N PHE A 14 12.18 -13.86 0.25
CA PHE A 14 11.03 -14.01 1.12
C PHE A 14 10.26 -15.31 0.83
N PRO A 15 9.66 -15.96 1.86
CA PRO A 15 8.76 -17.10 1.66
C PRO A 15 7.63 -16.75 0.69
N ALA A 16 7.14 -17.73 -0.08
CA ALA A 16 6.12 -17.50 -1.10
C ALA A 16 4.86 -16.77 -0.59
N ALA A 17 4.44 -17.06 0.64
CA ALA A 17 3.31 -16.40 1.31
C ALA A 17 3.54 -14.91 1.64
N HIS A 18 4.78 -14.42 1.60
CA HIS A 18 5.14 -13.03 1.89
C HIS A 18 5.49 -12.25 0.60
N ARG A 19 5.44 -12.92 -0.56
CA ARG A 19 5.70 -12.32 -1.87
C ARG A 19 4.40 -11.83 -2.49
N GLU A 20 3.68 -10.96 -1.79
CA GLU A 20 2.38 -10.43 -2.23
C GLU A 20 2.48 -9.12 -3.04
N MET A 21 3.69 -8.59 -3.24
CA MET A 21 3.93 -7.41 -4.09
C MET A 21 3.89 -7.82 -5.56
N HIS A 22 2.68 -7.94 -6.10
CA HIS A 22 2.43 -8.31 -7.50
C HIS A 22 2.14 -7.12 -8.42
N SER A 23 1.91 -5.92 -7.87
CA SER A 23 1.54 -4.74 -8.65
C SER A 23 1.87 -3.44 -7.91
N THR A 24 2.19 -2.39 -8.67
CA THR A 24 2.35 -1.00 -8.19
C THR A 24 1.02 -0.22 -8.14
N ASN A 25 -0.08 -0.81 -8.62
CA ASN A 25 -1.41 -0.17 -8.64
C ASN A 25 -1.83 0.42 -7.27
N PRO A 26 -1.55 -0.22 -6.11
CA PRO A 26 -1.89 0.37 -4.81
C PRO A 26 -1.14 1.68 -4.52
N ILE A 27 0.17 1.74 -4.82
CA ILE A 27 0.98 2.93 -4.54
C ILE A 27 0.70 4.04 -5.57
N GLU A 28 0.42 3.68 -6.82
CA GLU A 28 0.02 4.62 -7.87
C GLU A 28 -1.33 5.29 -7.55
N ARG A 29 -2.33 4.51 -7.10
CA ARG A 29 -3.63 5.05 -6.65
C ARG A 29 -3.45 6.03 -5.48
N LEU A 30 -2.61 5.67 -4.51
CA LEU A 30 -2.34 6.52 -3.34
C LEU A 30 -1.66 7.83 -3.77
N ASN A 31 -0.64 7.76 -4.61
CA ASN A 31 0.05 8.95 -5.13
C ASN A 31 -0.90 9.87 -5.90
N GLY A 32 -1.78 9.31 -6.74
CA GLY A 32 -2.80 10.10 -7.43
C GLY A 32 -3.84 10.72 -6.49
N ALA A 33 -4.16 10.08 -5.35
CA ALA A 33 -5.05 10.67 -4.35
C ALA A 33 -4.40 11.84 -3.61
N ILE A 34 -3.10 11.72 -3.31
CA ILE A 34 -2.31 12.80 -2.71
C ILE A 34 -2.24 13.96 -3.70
N GLU A 35 -1.80 13.72 -4.94
CA GLU A 35 -1.65 14.75 -5.98
C GLU A 35 -2.95 15.54 -6.22
N ARG A 36 -4.11 14.86 -6.33
CA ARG A 36 -5.41 15.54 -6.48
C ARG A 36 -5.81 16.40 -5.28
N ARG A 37 -5.39 16.03 -4.06
CA ARG A 37 -5.76 16.73 -2.80
C ARG A 37 -4.73 17.78 -2.39
N THR A 38 -3.52 17.72 -2.98
CA THR A 38 -2.40 18.64 -2.76
C THR A 38 -2.03 19.45 -4.00
N ASP A 39 -2.90 19.53 -5.01
CA ASP A 39 -2.64 20.20 -6.29
C ASP A 39 -2.02 21.60 -6.12
N VAL A 40 -1.12 21.94 -7.06
CA VAL A 40 -0.03 22.93 -6.98
C VAL A 40 -0.50 24.36 -6.70
N GLY A 41 -1.79 24.64 -6.88
CA GLY A 41 -2.41 25.94 -6.55
C GLY A 41 -2.74 26.15 -5.06
N ARG A 42 -2.63 25.11 -4.21
CA ARG A 42 -3.00 25.19 -2.79
C ARG A 42 -1.82 25.66 -1.94
N ILE A 43 -1.90 26.89 -1.45
CA ILE A 43 -0.94 27.42 -0.47
C ILE A 43 -1.27 26.80 0.90
N PHE A 44 -0.34 26.00 1.43
CA PHE A 44 -0.42 25.50 2.80
C PHE A 44 0.22 26.52 3.74
N PRO A 45 -0.44 26.89 4.86
CA PRO A 45 0.08 27.90 5.77
C PRO A 45 1.26 27.41 6.63
N ASP A 46 1.42 26.09 6.79
CA ASP A 46 2.51 25.46 7.54
C ASP A 46 2.63 23.95 7.19
N GLU A 47 3.81 23.36 7.42
CA GLU A 47 4.12 21.95 7.19
C GLU A 47 3.17 21.00 7.96
N GLN A 48 2.73 21.40 9.14
CA GLN A 48 1.84 20.60 9.97
C GLN A 48 0.45 20.42 9.35
N VAL A 49 0.04 21.28 8.41
CA VAL A 49 -1.23 21.15 7.69
C VAL A 49 -1.12 20.08 6.59
N ILE A 50 -0.03 20.07 5.83
CA ILE A 50 0.19 19.06 4.79
C ILE A 50 0.43 17.67 5.40
N ILE A 51 1.18 17.57 6.50
CA ILE A 51 1.37 16.29 7.21
C ILE A 51 0.02 15.72 7.66
N ARG A 52 -0.88 16.55 8.21
CA ARG A 52 -2.23 16.10 8.63
C ARG A 52 -3.09 15.65 7.46
N LEU A 53 -3.03 16.38 6.34
CA LEU A 53 -3.75 16.01 5.13
C LEU A 53 -3.28 14.66 4.59
N VAL A 54 -1.97 14.50 4.39
CA VAL A 54 -1.39 13.23 3.91
C VAL A 54 -1.68 12.10 4.89
N GLY A 55 -1.55 12.33 6.20
CA GLY A 55 -1.88 11.36 7.23
C GLY A 55 -3.34 10.90 7.18
N ALA A 56 -4.29 11.81 6.94
CA ALA A 56 -5.70 11.45 6.76
C ALA A 56 -5.95 10.59 5.51
N ILE A 57 -5.26 10.89 4.39
CA ILE A 57 -5.35 10.10 3.15
C ILE A 57 -4.81 8.68 3.36
N LEU A 58 -3.69 8.56 4.09
CA LEU A 58 -3.10 7.26 4.43
C LEU A 58 -4.02 6.43 5.33
N LEU A 59 -4.68 7.06 6.31
CA LEU A 59 -5.65 6.39 7.18
C LEU A 59 -6.86 5.87 6.39
N GLU A 60 -7.42 6.70 5.50
CA GLU A 60 -8.53 6.30 4.61
C GLU A 60 -8.15 5.06 3.76
N GLN A 61 -6.94 5.06 3.18
CA GLN A 61 -6.48 3.94 2.38
C GLN A 61 -6.18 2.68 3.22
N ASN A 62 -5.68 2.86 4.44
CA ASN A 62 -5.44 1.77 5.38
C ASN A 62 -6.77 1.11 5.82
N ASP A 63 -7.81 1.90 6.07
CA ASP A 63 -9.13 1.38 6.42
C ASP A 63 -9.75 0.58 5.26
N GLU A 64 -9.61 1.07 4.02
CA GLU A 64 -10.02 0.32 2.81
C GLU A 64 -9.31 -1.04 2.72
N TRP A 65 -7.99 -1.08 2.95
CA TRP A 65 -7.22 -2.33 2.91
C TRP A 65 -7.55 -3.29 4.07
N ALA A 66 -7.82 -2.75 5.25
CA ALA A 66 -8.22 -3.54 6.41
C ALA A 66 -9.57 -4.25 6.20
N VAL A 67 -10.47 -3.67 5.40
CA VAL A 67 -11.77 -4.27 5.04
C VAL A 67 -11.63 -5.37 3.97
N GLN A 68 -10.56 -5.38 3.16
CA GLN A 68 -10.35 -6.40 2.13
C GLN A 68 -9.68 -7.69 2.64
N ARG A 69 -8.93 -7.65 3.74
CA ARG A 69 -8.24 -8.84 4.31
C ARG A 69 -9.13 -9.92 4.96
N PRO A 70 -10.24 -9.62 5.65
CA PRO A 70 -11.07 -10.64 6.31
C PRO A 70 -11.75 -11.62 5.34
N LEU A 71 -11.90 -11.25 4.06
CA LEU A 71 -12.55 -12.07 3.04
C LEU A 71 -11.61 -13.12 2.42
N GLN A 72 -10.28 -13.00 2.60
CA GLN A 72 -9.33 -14.00 2.11
C GLN A 72 -9.04 -15.10 3.14
N ASP A 73 -9.13 -14.80 4.45
CA ASP A 73 -8.85 -15.76 5.53
C ASP A 73 -10.04 -16.70 5.84
N ALA A 74 -11.25 -16.31 5.45
CA ALA A 74 -12.47 -17.12 5.66
C ALA A 74 -12.57 -18.36 4.74
N GLY A 75 -11.69 -18.48 3.73
CA GLY A 75 -11.70 -19.57 2.75
C GLY A 75 -10.80 -20.78 3.06
N ASN A 76 -9.89 -20.69 4.04
CA ASN A 76 -8.81 -21.69 4.20
C ASN A 76 -8.90 -22.58 5.45
N HIS A 77 -10.00 -22.52 6.22
CA HIS A 77 -10.17 -23.31 7.46
C HIS A 77 -11.41 -24.22 7.41
N GLY A 78 -11.54 -25.02 6.34
CA GLY A 78 -12.73 -25.87 6.19
C GLY A 78 -12.67 -26.98 5.15
N ALA A 79 -11.52 -27.62 4.94
CA ALA A 79 -11.46 -28.84 4.11
C ALA A 79 -10.45 -29.86 4.64
N SER A 80 -10.62 -30.27 5.89
CA SER A 80 -10.05 -31.53 6.38
C SER A 80 -11.03 -32.18 7.35
N LYS A 81 -12.00 -32.89 6.76
CA LYS A 81 -12.74 -34.01 7.36
C LYS A 81 -13.66 -34.59 6.29
N ARG A 82 -13.17 -35.59 5.57
CA ARG A 82 -13.80 -36.90 5.32
C ARG A 82 -12.94 -37.71 4.37
#